data_AF-L1QLQ6-F1
#
_entry.id   AF-L1QLQ6-F1
#
_cell.length_a   1.000
_cell.length_b   1.000
_cell.length_c   1.000
_cell.angle_alpha   90.00
_cell.angle_beta   90.00
_cell.angle_gamma   90.00
#
_symmetry.space_group_name_H-M   'P 1'
#
loop_
_entity.id
_entity.type
_entity.pdbx_description
1 polymer ?
#
loop_
_entity_poly.entity_id
_entity_poly.type
_entity_poly.pdbx_seq_one_letter_code
_entity_poly.pdbx_strand_id
1 'polypeptide(L)'
;MLEKIFTTILPILIHIFELMGVIVLTVGAFKAFYHYVKSKFGREGYSLKYEFANSMITALEFKLAAEILKTVLVKTLDELVILASLFLLRALMTFILEREIKHSESHNAV
;
A
#
# COMPACT_ATOMS: atom_id res chain seq x y z
N MET A 1 -11.23 32.49 -3.18
CA MET A 1 -11.11 31.74 -4.45
C MET A 1 -10.24 30.49 -4.31
N LEU A 2 -9.06 30.56 -3.69
CA LEU A 2 -8.19 29.38 -3.45
C LEU A 2 -8.88 28.23 -2.71
N GLU A 3 -9.71 28.52 -1.70
CA GLU A 3 -10.37 27.48 -0.92
C GLU A 3 -11.31 26.60 -1.78
N LYS A 4 -12.06 27.20 -2.71
CA LYS A 4 -12.90 26.45 -3.68
C LYS A 4 -12.08 25.60 -4.65
N ILE A 5 -10.88 26.07 -5.01
CA ILE A 5 -9.96 25.33 -5.89
C ILE A 5 -9.46 24.08 -5.17
N PHE A 6 -9.03 24.24 -3.90
CA PHE A 6 -8.58 23.13 -3.06
C PHE A 6 -9.67 22.10 -2.82
N THR A 7 -10.88 22.52 -2.46
CA THR A 7 -12.00 21.59 -2.20
C THR A 7 -12.54 20.88 -3.44
N THR A 8 -12.18 21.33 -4.64
CA THR A 8 -12.55 20.66 -5.91
C THR A 8 -11.44 19.73 -6.40
N ILE A 9 -10.18 20.18 -6.34
CA ILE A 9 -9.04 19.44 -6.92
C ILE A 9 -8.55 18.33 -5.99
N LEU A 10 -8.43 18.59 -4.68
CA LEU A 10 -7.89 17.61 -3.75
C LEU A 10 -8.69 16.30 -3.71
N PRO A 11 -10.04 16.30 -3.68
CA PRO A 11 -10.80 15.05 -3.73
C PRO A 11 -10.50 14.22 -4.98
N ILE A 12 -10.36 14.86 -6.14
CA ILE A 12 -10.03 14.17 -7.39
C ILE A 12 -8.66 13.50 -7.28
N LEU A 13 -7.65 14.22 -6.79
CA LEU A 13 -6.29 13.67 -6.60
C LEU A 13 -6.27 12.52 -5.58
N ILE A 14 -7.01 12.66 -4.47
CA ILE A 14 -7.16 11.61 -3.45
C ILE A 14 -7.67 10.32 -4.10
N HIS A 15 -8.76 10.41 -4.87
CA HIS A 15 -9.36 9.22 -5.49
C HIS A 15 -8.46 8.60 -6.56
N ILE A 16 -7.69 9.42 -7.29
CA ILE A 16 -6.70 8.93 -8.26
C ILE A 16 -5.63 8.11 -7.54
N PHE A 17 -5.04 8.63 -6.46
CA PHE A 17 -4.02 7.90 -5.71
C PHE A 17 -4.58 6.63 -5.07
N GLU A 18 -5.79 6.67 -4.50
CA GLU A 18 -6.44 5.48 -3.98
C GLU A 18 -6.65 4.42 -5.07
N LEU A 19 -7.12 4.83 -6.24
CA LEU A 19 -7.35 3.93 -7.37
C LEU A 19 -6.05 3.30 -7.86
N MET A 20 -4.97 4.08 -7.98
CA MET A 20 -3.65 3.57 -8.33
C MET A 20 -3.17 2.51 -7.34
N GLY A 21 -3.28 2.78 -6.04
CA GLY A 21 -2.93 1.82 -5.00
C GLY A 21 -3.76 0.54 -5.08
N VAL A 22 -5.07 0.65 -5.31
CA VAL A 22 -5.96 -0.52 -5.49
C VAL A 22 -5.55 -1.34 -6.72
N ILE A 23 -5.25 -0.70 -7.86
CA ILE A 23 -4.84 -1.40 -9.08
C ILE A 23 -3.55 -2.18 -8.86
N VAL A 24 -2.51 -1.52 -8.33
CA VAL A 24 -1.19 -2.15 -8.08
C VAL A 24 -1.34 -3.34 -7.13
N LEU A 25 -2.04 -3.17 -6.01
CA LEU A 25 -2.28 -4.24 -5.05
C LEU A 25 -3.02 -5.41 -5.68
N THR A 26 -4.08 -5.13 -6.44
CA THR A 26 -4.94 -6.14 -7.05
C THR A 26 -4.17 -6.96 -8.08
N VAL A 27 -3.47 -6.31 -9.01
CA VAL A 27 -2.67 -6.99 -10.03
C VAL A 27 -1.55 -7.82 -9.38
N GLY A 28 -0.85 -7.24 -8.40
CA GLY A 28 0.20 -7.94 -7.64
C GLY A 28 -0.33 -9.18 -6.92
N ALA A 29 -1.50 -9.07 -6.27
CA ALA A 29 -2.16 -10.17 -5.58
C ALA A 29 -2.57 -11.30 -6.54
N PHE A 30 -3.20 -10.97 -7.68
CA PHE A 30 -3.58 -11.97 -8.68
C PHE A 30 -2.37 -12.67 -9.28
N LYS A 31 -1.32 -11.92 -9.64
CA LYS A 31 -0.07 -12.49 -10.17
C LYS A 31 0.57 -13.42 -9.16
N ALA A 32 0.68 -12.99 -7.90
CA ALA A 32 1.23 -13.79 -6.83
C ALA A 32 0.42 -15.07 -6.59
N PHE A 33 -0.90 -14.94 -6.50
CA PHE A 33 -1.79 -16.08 -6.28
C PHE A 33 -1.74 -17.09 -7.42
N TYR A 34 -1.73 -16.62 -8.68
CA TYR A 34 -1.62 -17.49 -9.85
C TYR A 34 -0.34 -18.34 -9.81
N HIS A 35 0.81 -17.72 -9.53
CA HIS A 35 2.08 -18.44 -9.44
C HIS A 35 2.16 -19.33 -8.19
N TYR A 36 1.54 -18.96 -7.07
CA TYR A 36 1.42 -19.82 -5.88
C TYR A 36 0.70 -21.13 -6.20
N VAL A 37 -0.46 -21.04 -6.89
CA VAL A 37 -1.22 -22.21 -7.29
C VAL A 37 -0.41 -23.05 -8.27
N LYS A 38 0.24 -22.41 -9.25
CA LYS A 38 1.08 -23.11 -10.24
C LYS A 38 2.28 -23.83 -9.59
N SER A 39 3.00 -23.20 -8.65
CA SER A 39 4.16 -23.81 -7.98
C SER A 39 3.77 -24.89 -6.98
N LYS A 40 2.54 -24.88 -6.46
CA LYS A 40 2.02 -25.99 -5.66
C LYS A 40 1.76 -27.24 -6.52
N PHE A 41 1.52 -27.07 -7.81
CA PHE A 41 1.34 -28.16 -8.79
C PHE A 41 2.60 -28.48 -9.61
N GLY A 42 3.66 -27.67 -9.56
CA GLY A 42 4.92 -27.89 -10.29
C GLY A 42 6.16 -27.35 -9.55
N ARG A 43 7.31 -28.03 -9.67
CA ARG A 43 8.57 -27.68 -8.97
C ARG A 43 9.25 -26.44 -9.55
N GLU A 44 8.75 -25.24 -9.27
CA GLU A 44 9.48 -24.00 -9.58
C GLU A 44 9.58 -23.10 -8.34
N GLY A 45 10.81 -22.85 -7.91
CA GLY A 45 11.17 -21.92 -6.83
C GLY A 45 11.14 -20.49 -7.32
N TYR A 46 9.94 -19.95 -7.53
CA TYR A 46 9.76 -18.53 -7.87
C TYR A 46 9.78 -17.70 -6.58
N SER A 47 10.45 -16.54 -6.58
CA SER A 47 10.56 -15.61 -5.44
C SER A 47 9.26 -14.82 -5.18
N LEU A 48 8.15 -15.54 -5.16
CA LEU A 48 6.79 -15.03 -5.10
C LEU A 48 6.53 -14.05 -3.94
N LYS A 49 7.16 -14.31 -2.78
CA LYS A 49 7.08 -13.45 -1.60
C LYS A 49 7.56 -12.04 -1.89
N TYR A 50 8.66 -11.89 -2.63
CA TYR A 50 9.26 -10.59 -2.92
C TYR A 50 8.36 -9.77 -3.86
N GLU A 51 7.88 -10.38 -4.94
CA GLU A 51 7.08 -9.67 -5.94
C GLU A 51 5.71 -9.21 -5.39
N PHE A 52 5.07 -10.05 -4.58
CA PHE A 52 3.84 -9.67 -3.90
C PHE A 52 4.08 -8.54 -2.89
N ALA A 53 5.13 -8.67 -2.08
CA ALA A 53 5.45 -7.66 -1.09
C ALA A 53 5.81 -6.30 -1.70
N ASN A 54 6.57 -6.28 -2.80
CA ASN A 54 6.88 -5.05 -3.52
C ASN A 54 5.59 -4.37 -4.01
N SER A 55 4.67 -5.15 -4.59
CA SER A 55 3.36 -4.64 -5.02
C SER A 55 2.55 -4.08 -3.85
N MET A 56 2.62 -4.73 -2.68
CA MET A 56 1.94 -4.27 -1.46
C MET A 56 2.53 -2.95 -0.95
N ILE A 57 3.87 -2.83 -0.88
CA ILE A 57 4.57 -1.61 -0.45
C ILE A 57 4.20 -0.44 -1.38
N THR A 58 4.31 -0.63 -2.70
CA THR A 58 3.95 0.41 -3.68
C THR A 58 2.48 0.84 -3.54
N ALA A 59 1.56 -0.09 -3.33
CA ALA A 59 0.16 0.24 -3.10
C ALA A 59 -0.07 1.04 -1.80
N LEU A 60 0.70 0.73 -0.76
CA LEU A 60 0.67 1.45 0.52
C LEU A 60 1.20 2.87 0.38
N GLU A 61 2.25 3.11 -0.38
CA GLU A 61 2.77 4.46 -0.68
C GLU A 61 1.72 5.34 -1.37
N PHE A 62 0.99 4.80 -2.36
CA PHE A 62 -0.11 5.54 -3.00
C PHE A 62 -1.25 5.84 -2.02
N LYS A 63 -1.62 4.90 -1.15
CA LYS A 63 -2.62 5.14 -0.11
C LYS A 63 -2.16 6.18 0.90
N LEU A 64 -0.88 6.17 1.26
CA LEU A 64 -0.24 7.15 2.13
C LEU A 64 -0.37 8.56 1.54
N ALA A 65 -0.05 8.72 0.25
CA ALA A 65 -0.17 9.99 -0.46
C ALA A 65 -1.62 10.51 -0.44
N ALA A 66 -2.60 9.64 -0.68
CA ALA A 66 -4.01 9.99 -0.61
C ALA A 66 -4.43 10.44 0.81
N GLU A 67 -3.92 9.77 1.84
CA GLU A 67 -4.22 10.07 3.25
C GLU A 67 -3.59 11.41 3.67
N ILE A 68 -2.37 11.73 3.23
CA ILE A 68 -1.74 13.05 3.40
C ILE A 68 -2.57 14.15 2.73
N LEU A 69 -3.12 13.91 1.54
CA LEU A 69 -3.99 14.91 0.90
C LEU A 69 -5.32 15.10 1.65
N LYS A 70 -5.88 14.05 2.28
CA LYS A 70 -7.09 14.19 3.11
C LYS A 70 -6.87 15.07 4.33
N THR A 71 -5.70 15.01 4.97
CA THR A 71 -5.42 15.87 6.14
C THR A 71 -5.37 17.35 5.80
N VAL A 72 -5.11 17.71 4.53
CA VAL A 72 -5.20 19.09 4.04
C VAL A 72 -6.66 19.60 4.00
N LEU A 73 -7.64 18.71 3.80
CA LEU A 73 -9.06 19.06 3.73
C LEU A 73 -9.78 19.01 5.08
N VAL A 74 -9.32 18.15 5.99
CA VAL A 74 -9.95 17.93 7.29
C VAL A 74 -9.68 19.11 8.21
N LYS A 75 -10.75 19.68 8.77
CA LYS A 75 -10.69 20.86 9.63
C LYS A 75 -11.03 20.56 11.11
N THR A 76 -11.40 19.33 11.44
CA THR A 76 -11.78 18.92 12.81
C THR A 76 -10.79 17.92 13.38
N LEU A 77 -10.51 18.03 14.69
CA LEU A 77 -9.58 17.13 15.36
C LEU A 77 -10.09 15.69 15.41
N ASP A 78 -11.41 15.48 15.55
CA ASP A 78 -12.00 14.15 15.63
C ASP A 78 -11.79 13.34 14.32
N GLU A 79 -12.05 13.97 13.17
CA GLU A 79 -11.80 13.35 11.86
C GLU A 79 -10.30 13.11 11.64
N LEU A 80 -9.46 14.05 12.06
CA LEU A 80 -8.01 13.95 11.94
C LEU A 80 -7.46 12.79 12.78
N VAL A 81 -7.96 12.58 14.00
CA VAL A 81 -7.52 11.50 14.91
C VAL A 81 -7.88 10.13 14.32
N ILE A 82 -9.07 9.97 13.74
CA ILE A 82 -9.47 8.71 13.11
C ILE A 82 -8.56 8.40 11.91
N LEU A 83 -8.32 9.38 11.05
CA LEU A 83 -7.42 9.24 9.90
C LEU A 83 -5.97 8.95 10.32
N ALA A 84 -5.45 9.69 11.30
CA ALA A 84 -4.12 9.48 11.83
C ALA A 84 -3.96 8.09 12.45
N SER A 85 -4.98 7.60 13.15
CA SER A 85 -4.99 6.26 13.74
C SER A 85 -4.93 5.16 12.67
N LEU A 86 -5.75 5.30 11.62
CA LEU A 86 -5.76 4.39 10.49
C LEU A 86 -4.42 4.37 9.74
N PHE A 87 -3.84 5.54 9.52
CA PHE A 87 -2.52 5.71 8.94
C PHE A 87 -1.43 5.00 9.76
N LEU A 88 -1.46 5.16 11.09
CA LEU A 88 -0.49 4.57 12.01
C LEU A 88 -0.56 3.03 11.97
N LEU A 89 -1.76 2.46 11.96
CA LEU A 89 -1.96 1.02 11.81
C LEU A 89 -1.37 0.50 10.50
N ARG A 90 -1.56 1.23 9.40
CA ARG A 90 -0.97 0.86 8.09
C ARG A 90 0.54 0.92 8.13
N ALA A 91 1.13 2.01 8.63
CA ALA A 91 2.57 2.18 8.72
C ALA A 91 3.24 1.05 9.53
N LEU A 92 2.62 0.64 10.65
CA LEU A 92 3.08 -0.49 11.45
C LEU A 92 3.07 -1.80 10.66
N MET A 93 1.98 -2.09 9.94
CA MET A 93 1.89 -3.29 9.10
C MET A 93 2.94 -3.30 7.99
N THR A 94 3.13 -2.18 7.27
CA THR A 94 4.15 -2.05 6.23
C THR A 94 5.54 -2.29 6.80
N PHE A 95 5.86 -1.65 7.92
CA PHE A 95 7.16 -1.75 8.58
C PHE A 95 7.47 -3.19 9.02
N ILE A 96 6.49 -3.89 9.58
CA ILE A 96 6.64 -5.31 9.96
C ILE A 96 6.94 -6.16 8.72
N LEU A 97 6.17 -5.97 7.64
CA LEU A 97 6.32 -6.73 6.40
C LEU A 97 7.71 -6.52 5.77
N GLU A 98 8.16 -5.26 5.67
CA GLU A 98 9.48 -4.90 5.16
C GLU A 98 10.62 -5.56 5.94
N ARG A 99 10.51 -5.61 7.27
CA ARG A 99 11.50 -6.30 8.11
C ARG A 99 11.49 -7.81 7.90
N GLU A 100 10.31 -8.41 7.76
CA GLU A 100 10.16 -9.85 7.53
C GLU A 100 10.83 -10.27 6.21
N ILE A 101 10.68 -9.46 5.16
CA ILE A 101 11.29 -9.70 3.85
C ILE A 101 12.81 -9.58 3.92
N LYS A 102 13.34 -8.50 4.51
CA LYS A 102 14.80 -8.31 4.67
C LYS A 102 15.45 -9.43 5.48
N HIS A 103 14.77 -9.92 6.51
CA HIS A 103 15.28 -11.02 7.33
C HIS A 103 15.28 -12.35 6.56
N SER A 104 14.27 -12.57 5.71
CA SER A 104 14.18 -13.77 4.86
C SER A 104 15.32 -13.87 3.84
N GLU A 105 15.82 -12.74 3.31
CA GLU A 105 16.97 -12.72 2.40
C GLU A 105 18.30 -13.04 3.11
N SER A 106 18.47 -12.59 4.36
CA SER A 106 19.70 -12.85 5.14
C SER A 106 19.89 -14.31 5.57
N HIS A 107 18.82 -15.11 5.65
CA HIS A 107 18.88 -16.50 6.12
C HIS A 107 19.09 -17.53 5.00
N ASN A 108 19.00 -17.11 3.73
CA ASN A 108 19.35 -17.95 2.56
C ASN A 108 20.78 -17.70 2.04
N ALA A 109 21.56 -16.85 2.74
CA ALA A 109 22.93 -16.49 2.39
C ALA A 109 23.99 -17.11 3.34
N VAL A 110 23.60 -18.04 4.20
CA VAL A 110 24.47 -18.81 5.11
C VAL A 110 24.19 -20.30 4.90
#